data_AF-A0A940RD86-F1
#
_entry.id   AF-A0A940RD86-F1
#
_cell.length_a   1.000
_cell.length_b   1.000
_cell.length_c   1.000
_cell.angle_alpha   90.00
_cell.angle_beta   90.00
_cell.angle_gamma   90.00
#
_symmetry.space_group_name_H-M   'P 1'
#
loop_
_entity.id
_entity.type
_entity.pdbx_description
1 polymer ?
#
loop_
_entity_poly.entity_id
_entity_poly.type
_entity_poly.pdbx_seq_one_letter_code
_entity_poly.pdbx_strand_id
1 'polypeptide(L)' 'MELTTLSAISAIDGRYRKQVQHLDEYFSEYALIKYRVLVEIEYLFLLSKKKFFKLSDKTVKHLNKIKADFGLEDAQEIKQ' A
#
# COMPACT_ATOMS: atom_id res chain seq x y z
N MET A 1 -22.60 -0.31 -9.35
CA MET A 1 -22.23 -0.83 -10.69
C MET A 1 -20.77 -1.20 -10.62
N GLU A 2 -20.36 -2.41 -11.01
CA GLU A 2 -18.93 -2.74 -11.02
C GLU A 2 -18.19 -1.94 -12.10
N LEU A 3 -16.96 -1.54 -11.79
CA LEU A 3 -16.12 -0.81 -12.73
C LEU A 3 -15.63 -1.77 -13.82
N THR A 4 -15.95 -1.47 -15.07
CA THR A 4 -15.48 -2.20 -16.25
C THR A 4 -14.72 -1.24 -17.16
N THR A 5 -13.94 -1.76 -18.10
CA THR A 5 -13.23 -0.91 -19.06
C THR A 5 -14.16 -0.06 -19.93
N LEU A 6 -15.41 -0.50 -20.15
CA LEU A 6 -16.43 0.23 -20.92
C LEU A 6 -17.23 1.23 -20.08
N SER A 7 -17.31 1.04 -18.76
CA SER A 7 -17.97 1.96 -17.83
C SER A 7 -17.02 2.96 -17.16
N ALA A 8 -15.71 2.81 -17.35
CA ALA A 8 -14.70 3.73 -16.85
C ALA A 8 -14.86 5.14 -17.45
N ILE A 9 -14.86 6.17 -16.59
CA ILE A 9 -14.95 7.57 -17.01
C ILE A 9 -13.65 8.01 -17.71
N SER A 10 -12.50 7.62 -17.15
CA SER A 10 -11.19 7.92 -17.72
C SER A 10 -10.76 6.86 -18.72
N ALA A 11 -10.16 7.29 -19.84
CA ALA A 11 -9.59 6.38 -20.81
C ALA A 11 -8.38 5.59 -20.26
N ILE A 12 -7.70 6.10 -19.23
CA ILE A 12 -6.56 5.45 -18.57
C ILE A 12 -7.00 4.11 -17.95
N ASP A 13 -8.13 4.12 -17.23
CA ASP A 13 -8.68 2.94 -16.57
C ASP A 13 -9.56 2.07 -17.50
N GLY A 14 -9.88 2.59 -18.69
CA GLY A 14 -10.68 1.92 -19.72
C GLY A 14 -9.88 1.55 -20.96
N ARG A 15 -9.95 2.38 -22.00
CA ARG A 15 -9.37 2.13 -23.34
C ARG A 15 -7.89 1.76 -23.32
N TYR A 16 -7.10 2.39 -22.45
CA TYR A 16 -5.65 2.23 -22.38
C TYR A 16 -5.19 1.33 -21.24
N ARG A 17 -6.13 0.68 -20.54
CA ARG A 17 -5.87 -0.11 -19.33
C ARG A 17 -4.76 -1.14 -19.54
N LYS A 18 -4.78 -1.87 -20.65
CA LYS A 18 -3.78 -2.90 -20.96
C LYS A 18 -2.35 -2.35 -21.07
N GLN A 19 -2.20 -1.11 -21.51
CA GLN A 19 -0.91 -0.44 -21.68
C GLN A 19 -0.36 0.06 -20.35
N VAL A 20 -1.24 0.49 -19.43
CA VAL A 20 -0.85 1.19 -18.20
C VAL A 20 -1.11 0.42 -16.91
N GLN A 21 -1.67 -0.79 -16.95
CA GLN A 21 -2.07 -1.53 -15.74
C GLN A 21 -0.95 -1.75 -14.70
N HIS A 22 0.30 -1.78 -15.15
CA HIS A 22 1.47 -1.89 -14.28
C HIS A 22 1.70 -0.64 -13.40
N LEU A 23 1.12 0.50 -13.77
CA LEU A 23 1.21 1.75 -13.02
C LEU A 23 0.35 1.75 -11.75
N ASP A 24 -0.62 0.83 -11.64
CA ASP A 24 -1.49 0.74 -10.47
C ASP A 24 -0.75 0.43 -9.18
N GLU A 25 0.36 -0.28 -9.28
CA GLU A 25 1.21 -0.59 -8.13
C GLU A 25 1.86 0.66 -7.54
N TYR A 26 1.77 1.82 -8.22
CA TYR A 26 2.42 3.07 -7.84
C TYR A 26 1.46 4.27 -7.74
N PHE A 27 0.45 4.35 -8.63
CA PHE A 27 -0.39 5.54 -8.80
C PHE A 27 -1.89 5.32 -8.53
N SER A 28 -2.24 4.19 -7.91
CA SER A 28 -3.60 3.96 -7.42
C SER A 28 -3.77 4.39 -5.96
N GLU A 29 -5.02 4.47 -5.51
CA GLU A 29 -5.31 4.66 -4.08
C GLU A 29 -4.75 3.52 -3.23
N TYR A 30 -4.83 2.27 -3.71
CA TYR A 30 -4.19 1.11 -3.09
C TYR A 30 -2.69 1.34 -2.92
N ALA A 31 -1.99 1.74 -3.99
CA ALA A 31 -0.56 2.01 -3.93
C ALA A 31 -0.24 3.14 -2.95
N LEU A 32 -1.01 4.23 -2.97
CA LEU A 32 -0.84 5.34 -2.04
C LEU A 32 -0.96 4.87 -0.58
N ILE A 33 -1.98 4.06 -0.27
CA ILE A 33 -2.16 3.49 1.08
C ILE A 33 -0.99 2.57 1.43
N LYS A 34 -0.63 1.64 0.53
CA LYS A 34 0.51 0.73 0.72
C LYS A 34 1.78 1.48 1.06
N TYR A 35 2.17 2.44 0.22
CA TYR A 35 3.41 3.19 0.44
C TYR A 35 3.38 4.06 1.69
N ARG A 36 2.23 4.62 2.07
CA ARG A 36 2.07 5.32 3.36
C ARG A 36 2.37 4.39 4.53
N VAL A 37 1.77 3.19 4.55
CA VAL A 37 2.03 2.20 5.61
C VAL A 37 3.51 1.81 5.65
N LEU A 38 4.12 1.55 4.49
CA LEU A 38 5.54 1.23 4.43
C LEU A 38 6.42 2.35 5.01
N VAL A 39 6.13 3.60 4.67
CA VAL A 39 6.87 4.78 5.18
C VAL A 39 6.73 4.90 6.70
N GLU A 40 5.53 4.74 7.25
CA GLU A 40 5.31 4.81 8.70
C GLU A 40 6.04 3.70 9.46
N ILE A 41 6.06 2.48 8.92
CA ILE A 41 6.80 1.36 9.52
C ILE A 41 8.31 1.64 9.50
N GLU A 42 8.85 2.12 8.38
CA GLU A 42 10.27 2.49 8.29
C GLU A 42 10.62 3.64 9.23
N TYR A 43 9.73 4.62 9.37
CA TYR A 43 9.90 5.71 10.31
C TYR A 43 9.94 5.21 11.76
N LEU A 44 9.06 4.27 12.13
CA LEU A 44 9.09 3.65 13.45
C LEU A 44 10.40 2.88 13.70
N PHE A 45 10.90 2.15 12.70
CA PHE A 45 12.22 1.50 12.77
C PHE A 45 13.36 2.51 12.92
N LEU A 46 13.31 3.64 12.21
CA LEU A 46 14.28 4.71 12.33
C LEU A 46 14.30 5.28 13.75
N LEU A 47 13.14 5.58 14.34
CA LEU A 47 13.05 6.09 15.71
C LEU A 47 13.60 5.09 16.75
N SER A 48 13.28 3.81 16.58
CA SER A 48 13.85 2.72 17.41
C SER A 48 15.39 2.67 17.29
N LYS A 49 15.93 2.76 16.08
CA LYS A 49 17.39 2.81 15.83
C LYS A 49 18.06 4.05 16.45
N LYS A 50 17.35 5.17 16.48
CA LYS A 50 17.77 6.42 17.14
C LYS A 50 17.63 6.37 18.67
N LYS A 51 17.19 5.24 19.23
CA LYS A 51 17.06 4.97 20.68
C LYS A 51 16.01 5.85 21.37
N PHE A 52 15.02 6.39 20.64
CA PHE A 52 13.88 7.08 21.26
C PHE A 52 13.00 6.11 22.06
N PHE A 53 12.88 4.88 21.59
CA PHE A 53 12.24 3.76 22.28
C PHE A 53 12.82 2.45 21.76
N LYS A 54 12.43 1.31 22.36
CA LYS A 54 12.86 -0.02 21.93
C LYS A 54 11.68 -0.82 21.41
N LEU A 55 11.80 -1.37 20.22
CA LEU A 55 10.85 -2.36 19.69
C LEU A 55 11.25 -3.77 20.16
N SER A 56 10.26 -4.60 20.47
CA SER A 56 10.48 -6.02 20.74
C SER A 56 10.78 -6.78 19.44
N ASP A 57 11.54 -7.86 19.51
CA ASP A 57 11.81 -8.70 18.33
C ASP A 57 10.52 -9.26 17.69
N LYS A 58 9.51 -9.54 18.52
CA LYS A 58 8.18 -9.96 18.04
C LYS A 58 7.53 -8.85 17.21
N THR A 59 7.58 -7.61 17.68
CA THR A 59 7.03 -6.46 16.97
C THR A 59 7.80 -6.22 15.67
N VAL A 60 9.13 -6.29 15.68
CA VAL A 60 9.95 -6.11 14.47
C VAL A 60 9.61 -7.18 13.42
N LYS A 61 9.47 -8.45 13.82
CA LYS A 61 9.05 -9.53 12.92
C LYS A 61 7.66 -9.29 12.34
N HIS A 62 6.72 -8.85 13.18
CA HIS A 62 5.35 -8.57 12.75
C HIS A 62 5.29 -7.41 11.74
N LEU A 63 5.97 -6.30 12.02
CA LEU A 63 6.01 -5.13 11.12
C LEU A 63 6.68 -5.45 9.78
N ASN A 64 7.75 -6.26 9.78
CA ASN A 64 8.36 -6.73 8.53
C ASN A 64 7.42 -7.63 7.74
N LYS A 65 6.60 -8.45 8.41
CA LYS A 65 5.57 -9.25 7.74
C LYS A 65 4.52 -8.37 7.08
N ILE A 66 4.01 -7.35 7.78
CA ILE A 66 3.07 -6.38 7.20
C ILE A 66 3.66 -5.75 5.94
N LYS A 67 4.91 -5.29 5.99
CA LYS A 67 5.56 -4.70 4.80
C LYS A 67 5.64 -5.66 3.61
N ALA A 68 5.94 -6.93 3.86
CA ALA A 68 6.13 -7.94 2.82
C ALA A 68 4.80 -8.37 2.20
N ASP A 69 3.77 -8.51 3.03
CA ASP A 69 2.51 -9.16 2.67
C ASP A 69 1.36 -8.16 2.44
N PHE A 70 1.61 -6.84 2.53
CA PHE A 70 0.57 -5.81 2.40
C PHE A 70 -0.25 -5.98 1.10
N GLY A 71 -1.55 -6.23 1.26
CA GLY A 71 -2.48 -6.61 0.19
C GLY A 71 -3.68 -5.67 0.03
N LEU A 72 -4.58 -6.06 -0.88
CA LEU A 72 -5.79 -5.27 -1.17
C LEU A 72 -6.77 -5.29 0.01
N GLU A 73 -6.83 -6.40 0.75
CA GLU A 73 -7.66 -6.56 1.93
C GLU A 73 -7.26 -5.56 3.02
N ASP A 74 -5.96 -5.38 3.27
CA ASP A 74 -5.45 -4.40 4.24
C ASP A 74 -5.80 -2.97 3.81
N ALA A 75 -5.64 -2.65 2.52
CA ALA A 75 -6.02 -1.33 2.00
C ALA A 75 -7.53 -1.08 2.07
N GLN A 76 -8.34 -2.13 1.90
CA GLN A 76 -9.79 -2.06 2.02
C GLN A 76 -10.21 -1.85 3.48
N GLU A 77 -9.52 -2.46 4.44
CA GLU A 77 -9.73 -2.24 5.88
C GLU A 77 -9.46 -0.79 6.26
N ILE A 78 -8.36 -0.19 5.78
CA ILE A 78 -7.99 1.21 6.06
C ILE A 78 -9.04 2.20 5.52
N LYS A 79 -9.78 1.82 4.47
CA LYS A 79 -10.75 2.70 3.80
C LYS A 79 -12.14 2.70 4.46
N GLN A 80 -12.48 1.66 5.23
CA GLN A 80 -13.78 1.52 5.92
C GLN A 80 -13.75 2.22 7.28
#